data_AF-A0A2C1KRQ2-F1
#
_entry.id   AF-A0A2C1KRQ2-F1
#
_cell.length_a   1.000
_cell.length_b   1.000
_cell.length_c   1.000
_cell.angle_alpha   90.00
_cell.angle_beta   90.00
_cell.angle_gamma   90.00
#
_symmetry.space_group_name_H-M   'P 1'
#
loop_
_entity.id
_entity.type
_entity.pdbx_description
1 polymer ?
#
loop_
_entity_poly.entity_id
_entity_poly.type
_entity_poly.pdbx_seq_one_letter_code
_entity_poly.pdbx_strand_id
1 'polypeptide(L)'
;MKEKVEREFQVTMTFSNEESGPRSEGERKISSNTALRVALIGQKEEGSDQTFHTYFMAEVSIDSLDNWQDNYQKFESYLEKIGVNPQINVSVNGKVNQVMSQKQLNAFLHDIILDLNGEVNEGLIDDTVISLSSYSPQLDRKIETTKGKINFQTMAYV
;
A
#
# COMPACT_ATOMS: atom_id res chain seq x y z
N MET A 1 17.52 27.96 -8.46
CA MET A 1 16.77 27.20 -7.43
C MET A 1 17.12 25.70 -7.51
N LYS A 2 18.42 25.36 -7.58
CA LYS A 2 18.94 23.99 -7.77
C LYS A 2 19.60 23.41 -6.50
N GLU A 3 19.74 24.20 -5.44
CA GLU A 3 20.61 23.92 -4.28
C GLU A 3 19.86 23.42 -3.02
N LYS A 4 18.71 22.74 -3.14
CA LYS A 4 18.00 22.28 -1.94
C LYS A 4 17.35 20.90 -2.04
N VAL A 5 18.01 19.99 -2.75
CA VAL A 5 17.69 18.56 -2.74
C VAL A 5 18.91 17.73 -2.32
N GLU A 6 19.76 18.28 -1.46
CA GLU A 6 20.73 17.49 -0.70
C GLU A 6 20.15 17.27 0.70
N ARG A 7 19.36 16.20 0.85
CA ARG A 7 19.00 15.64 2.15
C ARG A 7 19.07 14.13 2.02
N GLU A 8 19.99 13.55 2.77
CA GLU A 8 20.46 12.16 2.66
C GLU A 8 19.29 11.17 2.67
N PHE A 9 19.14 10.44 1.57
CA PHE A 9 18.37 9.20 1.53
C PHE A 9 19.32 8.09 1.97
N GLN A 10 18.93 7.29 2.95
CA GLN A 10 19.64 6.06 3.24
C GLN A 10 19.21 5.03 2.18
N VAL A 11 20.07 4.81 1.19
CA VAL A 11 19.85 3.79 0.17
C VAL A 11 20.60 2.53 0.60
N THR A 12 19.85 1.46 0.85
CA THR A 12 20.39 0.12 1.04
C THR A 12 20.25 -0.64 -0.26
N MET A 13 21.38 -0.99 -0.86
CA MET A 13 21.42 -1.91 -2.00
C MET A 13 21.58 -3.33 -1.45
N THR A 14 20.66 -4.21 -1.82
CA THR A 14 20.72 -5.62 -1.46
C THR A 14 20.81 -6.43 -2.75
N PHE A 15 21.96 -7.06 -2.95
CA PHE A 15 22.12 -8.08 -3.97
C PHE A 15 21.66 -9.40 -3.36
N SER A 16 20.44 -9.80 -3.65
CA SER A 16 19.95 -11.12 -3.30
C SER A 16 20.28 -12.12 -4.41
N ASN A 17 20.44 -13.36 -3.98
CA ASN A 17 20.79 -14.59 -4.70
C ASN A 17 20.04 -14.78 -6.04
N GLU A 18 20.61 -15.61 -6.93
CA GLU A 18 20.39 -15.76 -8.39
C GLU A 18 18.93 -15.76 -8.93
N GLU A 19 17.93 -15.96 -8.09
CA GLU A 19 16.51 -15.93 -8.46
C GLU A 19 15.84 -14.55 -8.28
N SER A 20 16.41 -13.69 -7.44
CA SER A 20 15.91 -12.35 -7.14
C SER A 20 16.81 -11.32 -7.82
N GLY A 21 16.24 -10.51 -8.72
CA GLY A 21 17.00 -9.48 -9.41
C GLY A 21 17.46 -8.36 -8.48
N PRO A 22 18.20 -7.37 -9.01
CA PRO A 22 18.77 -6.30 -8.20
C PRO A 22 17.69 -5.54 -7.44
N ARG A 23 17.85 -5.38 -6.12
CA ARG A 23 16.96 -4.57 -5.29
C ARG A 23 17.73 -3.44 -4.62
N SER A 24 17.25 -2.22 -4.80
CA SER A 24 17.76 -1.04 -4.11
C SER A 24 16.59 -0.32 -3.47
N GLU A 25 16.64 -0.07 -2.17
CA GLU A 25 15.56 0.64 -1.48
C GLU A 25 16.09 1.71 -0.55
N GLY A 26 15.24 2.70 -0.26
CA GLY A 26 15.52 3.71 0.73
C GLY A 26 14.24 4.18 1.38
N GLU A 27 14.34 4.59 2.64
CA GLU A 27 13.23 5.12 3.42
C GLU A 27 13.57 6.52 3.93
N ARG A 28 12.54 7.36 4.02
CA ARG A 28 12.65 8.67 4.65
C ARG A 28 11.36 9.02 5.37
N LYS A 29 11.49 9.45 6.64
CA LYS A 29 10.41 10.14 7.35
C LYS A 29 10.20 11.53 6.73
N ILE A 30 8.99 11.77 6.22
CA ILE A 30 8.56 13.07 5.68
C ILE A 30 8.07 13.97 6.81
N SER A 31 7.39 13.40 7.79
CA SER A 31 6.87 14.06 9.00
C SER A 31 6.90 13.10 10.19
N SER A 32 6.36 13.52 11.34
CA SER A 32 6.22 12.66 12.53
C SER A 32 5.29 11.47 12.33
N ASN A 33 4.38 11.53 11.35
CA ASN A 33 3.34 10.55 11.08
C ASN A 33 3.33 10.07 9.62
N THR A 34 4.38 10.34 8.85
CA THR A 34 4.46 9.96 7.44
C THR A 34 5.87 9.54 7.05
N ALA A 35 5.99 8.38 6.44
CA ALA A 35 7.23 7.86 5.87
C ALA A 35 7.03 7.52 4.38
N LEU A 36 8.07 7.78 3.59
CA LEU A 36 8.17 7.37 2.19
C LEU A 36 9.27 6.33 2.06
N ARG A 37 8.92 5.18 1.54
CA ARG A 37 9.86 4.14 1.11
C ARG A 37 9.82 4.06 -0.41
N VAL A 38 10.99 4.01 -1.03
CA VAL A 38 11.15 3.81 -2.47
C VAL A 38 12.01 2.58 -2.71
N ALA A 39 11.68 1.79 -3.71
CA ALA A 39 12.49 0.65 -4.12
C ALA A 39 12.57 0.54 -5.65
N LEU A 40 13.77 0.26 -6.16
CA LEU A 40 14.02 -0.24 -7.48
C LEU A 40 14.14 -1.77 -7.38
N ILE A 41 13.30 -2.50 -8.09
CA ILE A 41 13.19 -3.96 -7.97
C ILE A 41 13.37 -4.56 -9.36
N GLY A 42 14.40 -5.38 -9.53
CA GLY A 42 14.56 -6.25 -10.70
C GLY A 42 13.85 -7.58 -10.48
N GLN A 43 12.95 -7.94 -11.39
CA GLN A 43 12.33 -9.26 -11.44
C GLN A 43 12.84 -10.00 -12.68
N LYS A 44 13.37 -11.21 -12.49
CA LYS A 44 13.81 -12.05 -13.59
C LYS A 44 12.60 -12.44 -14.45
N GLU A 45 12.73 -12.30 -15.77
CA GLU A 45 11.71 -12.75 -16.71
C GLU A 45 11.65 -14.28 -16.72
N GLU A 46 10.45 -14.84 -16.67
CA GLU A 46 10.25 -16.28 -16.64
C GLU A 46 10.75 -16.92 -17.95
N GLY A 47 11.64 -17.90 -17.85
CA GLY A 47 12.25 -18.56 -19.01
C GLY A 47 13.42 -17.80 -19.66
N SER A 48 13.90 -16.70 -19.07
CA SER A 48 15.12 -16.00 -19.52
C SER A 48 16.21 -16.08 -18.47
N ASP A 49 17.44 -16.38 -18.88
CA ASP A 49 18.57 -16.48 -17.96
C ASP A 49 19.15 -15.13 -17.53
N GLN A 50 18.86 -14.04 -18.26
CA GLN A 50 19.53 -12.74 -18.05
C GLN A 50 18.65 -11.50 -18.25
N THR A 51 17.37 -11.64 -18.59
CA THR A 51 16.48 -10.47 -18.73
C THR A 51 15.79 -10.17 -17.40
N PHE A 52 15.88 -8.92 -16.95
CA PHE A 52 15.17 -8.42 -15.77
C PHE A 52 14.20 -7.32 -16.17
N HIS A 53 12.96 -7.42 -15.71
CA HIS A 53 12.03 -6.29 -15.66
C HIS A 53 12.34 -5.45 -14.43
N THR A 54 12.56 -4.16 -14.65
CA THR A 54 12.83 -3.23 -13.55
C THR A 54 11.58 -2.46 -13.18
N TYR A 55 11.21 -2.51 -11.91
CA TYR A 55 10.07 -1.83 -11.34
C TYR A 55 10.53 -0.73 -10.38
N PHE A 56 9.81 0.38 -10.39
CA PHE A 56 9.91 1.41 -9.37
C PHE A 56 8.69 1.30 -8.46
N MET A 57 8.93 1.04 -7.18
CA MET A 57 7.92 0.97 -6.14
C MET A 57 8.07 2.18 -5.22
N ALA A 58 6.96 2.83 -4.91
CA ALA A 58 6.90 3.85 -3.87
C ALA A 58 5.78 3.47 -2.90
N GLU A 59 6.09 3.48 -1.61
CA GLU A 59 5.18 3.19 -0.51
C GLU A 59 5.15 4.41 0.40
N VAL A 60 3.95 4.91 0.69
CA VAL A 60 3.73 6.00 1.63
C VAL A 60 2.94 5.45 2.81
N SER A 61 3.55 5.47 3.98
CA SER A 61 2.95 5.03 5.23
C SER A 61 2.51 6.24 6.03
N ILE A 62 1.25 6.28 6.46
CA ILE A 62 0.66 7.37 7.24
C ILE A 62 0.06 6.78 8.52
N ASP A 63 0.42 7.33 9.68
CA ASP A 63 -0.02 6.81 11.00
C ASP A 63 -1.42 7.30 11.42
N SER A 64 -2.09 8.12 10.59
CA SER A 64 -3.45 8.59 10.82
C SER A 64 -4.26 8.55 9.53
N LEU A 65 -5.55 8.20 9.65
CA LEU A 65 -6.53 8.29 8.57
C LEU A 65 -7.06 9.72 8.37
N ASP A 66 -6.68 10.67 9.22
CA ASP A 66 -7.13 12.05 9.09
C ASP A 66 -6.72 12.64 7.74
N ASN A 67 -7.70 13.12 6.98
CA ASN A 67 -7.50 13.70 5.65
C ASN A 67 -6.81 12.74 4.64
N TRP A 68 -6.94 11.41 4.83
CA TRP A 68 -6.32 10.42 3.93
C TRP A 68 -6.79 10.63 2.48
N GLN A 69 -8.07 10.94 2.27
CA GLN A 69 -8.67 11.13 0.96
C GLN A 69 -8.07 12.35 0.24
N ASP A 70 -7.96 13.48 0.94
CA ASP A 70 -7.30 14.69 0.41
C ASP A 70 -5.83 14.42 0.05
N ASN A 71 -5.14 13.63 0.87
CA ASN A 71 -3.74 13.27 0.63
C ASN A 71 -3.59 12.32 -0.56
N TYR A 72 -4.50 11.35 -0.71
CA TYR A 72 -4.56 10.45 -1.86
C TYR A 72 -4.80 11.23 -3.17
N GLN A 73 -5.83 12.09 -3.20
CA GLN A 73 -6.14 12.91 -4.38
C GLN A 73 -5.00 13.87 -4.74
N LYS A 74 -4.34 14.47 -3.73
CA LYS A 74 -3.14 15.29 -3.97
C LYS A 74 -2.03 14.47 -4.59
N PHE A 75 -1.75 13.27 -4.07
CA PHE A 75 -0.72 12.38 -4.57
C PHE A 75 -0.99 11.96 -6.01
N GLU A 76 -2.21 11.52 -6.32
CA GLU A 76 -2.65 11.20 -7.67
C GLU A 76 -2.48 12.39 -8.62
N SER A 77 -2.92 13.58 -8.22
CA SER A 77 -2.75 14.80 -9.03
C SER A 77 -1.28 15.14 -9.32
N TYR A 78 -0.35 14.80 -8.40
CA TYR A 78 1.07 14.99 -8.64
C TYR A 78 1.62 13.99 -9.66
N LEU A 79 1.17 12.74 -9.60
CA LEU A 79 1.54 11.70 -10.56
C LEU A 79 1.03 12.04 -11.97
N GLU A 80 -0.22 12.49 -12.07
CA GLU A 80 -0.80 12.96 -13.33
C GLU A 80 -0.01 14.14 -13.92
N LYS A 81 0.37 15.12 -13.09
CA LYS A 81 1.16 16.28 -13.52
C LYS A 81 2.53 15.91 -14.10
N ILE A 82 3.13 14.82 -13.64
CA ILE A 82 4.40 14.31 -14.18
C ILE A 82 4.20 13.27 -15.29
N GLY A 83 2.97 13.04 -15.72
CA GLY A 83 2.61 12.11 -16.80
C GLY A 83 2.73 10.63 -16.42
N VAL A 84 2.70 10.31 -15.13
CA VAL A 84 2.76 8.92 -14.63
C VAL A 84 1.39 8.52 -14.11
N ASN A 85 0.88 7.36 -14.51
CA ASN A 85 -0.39 6.82 -14.03
C ASN A 85 -0.20 5.39 -13.50
N PRO A 86 0.40 5.23 -12.30
CA PRO A 86 0.74 3.92 -11.75
C PRO A 86 -0.48 3.25 -11.13
N GLN A 87 -0.43 1.93 -10.97
CA GLN A 87 -1.42 1.23 -10.13
C GLN A 87 -1.12 1.53 -8.66
N ILE A 88 -2.01 2.27 -8.00
CA ILE A 88 -1.93 2.55 -6.57
C ILE A 88 -2.73 1.49 -5.83
N ASN A 89 -2.05 0.71 -4.99
CA ASN A 89 -2.70 -0.22 -4.07
C ASN A 89 -2.76 0.43 -2.69
N VAL A 90 -3.95 0.48 -2.10
CA VAL A 90 -4.17 1.04 -0.76
C VAL A 90 -4.39 -0.12 0.22
N SER A 91 -3.60 -0.15 1.28
CA SER A 91 -3.72 -1.12 2.37
C SER A 91 -3.84 -0.36 3.69
N VAL A 92 -4.90 -0.64 4.45
CA VAL A 92 -5.11 -0.06 5.78
C VAL A 92 -4.77 -1.12 6.81
N ASN A 93 -3.69 -0.88 7.55
CA ASN A 93 -3.18 -1.77 8.58
C ASN A 93 -3.33 -1.10 9.95
N GLY A 94 -3.99 -1.79 10.88
CA GLY A 94 -4.19 -1.32 12.25
C GLY A 94 -3.68 -2.32 13.27
N LYS A 95 -3.24 -1.81 14.42
CA LYS A 95 -3.04 -2.62 15.63
C LYS A 95 -3.96 -2.09 16.71
N VAL A 96 -4.75 -2.97 17.30
CA VAL A 96 -5.60 -2.61 18.42
C VAL A 96 -4.83 -2.87 19.71
N ASN A 97 -4.55 -1.81 20.48
CA ASN A 97 -3.80 -1.91 21.75
C ASN A 97 -4.66 -2.46 22.91
N GLN A 98 -5.95 -2.71 22.67
CA GLN A 98 -6.89 -3.28 23.63
C GLN A 98 -7.31 -4.67 23.15
N VAL A 99 -7.54 -5.59 24.10
CA VAL A 99 -8.13 -6.90 23.81
C VAL A 99 -9.56 -6.67 23.32
N MET A 100 -9.75 -6.58 22.01
CA MET A 100 -11.06 -6.60 21.38
C MET A 100 -11.47 -8.05 21.16
N SER A 101 -12.72 -8.37 21.47
CA SER A 101 -13.30 -9.63 20.99
C SER A 101 -13.31 -9.63 19.45
N GLN A 102 -13.26 -10.82 18.84
CA GLN A 102 -13.38 -10.98 17.38
C GLN A 102 -14.58 -10.21 16.81
N LYS A 103 -15.71 -10.15 17.54
CA LYS A 103 -16.89 -9.37 17.16
C LYS A 103 -16.63 -7.86 17.13
N GLN A 104 -15.91 -7.32 18.11
CA GLN A 104 -15.53 -5.91 18.14
C GLN A 104 -14.52 -5.57 17.05
N LEU A 105 -13.56 -6.46 16.82
CA LEU A 105 -12.56 -6.32 15.76
C LEU A 105 -13.23 -6.31 14.38
N ASN A 106 -14.16 -7.24 14.15
CA ASN A 106 -14.93 -7.29 12.91
C ASN A 106 -15.75 -6.01 12.71
N ALA A 107 -16.44 -5.51 13.74
CA ALA A 107 -17.20 -4.27 13.67
C ALA A 107 -16.30 -3.07 13.32
N PHE A 108 -15.13 -2.97 13.96
CA PHE A 108 -14.16 -1.92 13.70
C PHE A 108 -13.65 -1.93 12.24
N LEU A 109 -13.35 -3.11 11.68
CA LEU A 109 -12.95 -3.19 10.26
C LEU A 109 -14.08 -2.76 9.33
N HIS A 110 -15.33 -3.09 9.66
CA HIS A 110 -16.49 -2.61 8.89
C HIS A 110 -16.65 -1.10 8.99
N ASP A 111 -16.39 -0.49 10.14
CA ASP A 111 -16.42 0.97 10.30
C ASP A 111 -15.37 1.64 9.40
N ILE A 112 -14.15 1.10 9.31
CA ILE A 112 -13.12 1.57 8.36
C ILE A 112 -13.62 1.47 6.92
N ILE A 113 -14.22 0.34 6.54
CA ILE A 113 -14.75 0.14 5.19
C ILE A 113 -15.87 1.16 4.89
N LEU A 114 -16.76 1.42 5.85
CA LEU A 114 -17.83 2.40 5.73
C LEU A 114 -17.31 3.84 5.63
N ASP A 115 -16.26 4.19 6.37
CA ASP A 115 -15.60 5.51 6.28
C ASP A 115 -15.01 5.77 4.88
N LEU A 116 -14.66 4.70 4.16
CA LEU A 116 -14.22 4.74 2.77
C LEU A 116 -15.41 4.70 1.78
N ASN A 117 -16.66 4.80 2.24
CA ASN A 117 -17.88 4.55 1.47
C ASN A 117 -17.83 3.21 0.71
N GLY A 118 -17.23 2.21 1.34
CA GLY A 118 -16.97 0.91 0.74
C GLY A 118 -17.96 -0.19 1.11
N GLU A 119 -17.87 -1.29 0.38
CA GLU A 119 -18.60 -2.54 0.59
C GLU A 119 -17.64 -3.73 0.65
N VAL A 120 -17.97 -4.72 1.48
CA VAL A 120 -17.21 -5.97 1.59
C VAL A 120 -17.65 -6.93 0.51
N ASN A 121 -16.72 -7.40 -0.32
CA ASN A 121 -17.00 -8.36 -1.39
C ASN A 121 -16.57 -9.78 -1.03
N GLU A 122 -15.47 -9.92 -0.30
CA GLU A 122 -15.08 -11.20 0.29
C GLU A 122 -14.28 -11.02 1.57
N GLY A 123 -14.27 -12.06 2.42
CA GLY A 123 -13.49 -12.04 3.65
C GLY A 123 -13.09 -13.42 4.14
N LEU A 124 -11.98 -13.46 4.86
CA LEU A 124 -11.52 -14.57 5.68
C LEU A 124 -11.71 -14.14 7.15
N ILE A 125 -12.50 -14.89 7.89
CA ILE A 125 -12.73 -14.68 9.32
C ILE A 125 -12.43 -16.01 10.02
N ASP A 126 -11.35 -16.05 10.77
CA ASP A 126 -10.99 -17.19 11.61
C ASP A 126 -10.56 -16.74 13.01
N ASP A 127 -10.15 -17.70 13.84
CA ASP A 127 -9.78 -17.47 15.26
C ASP A 127 -8.46 -16.69 15.42
N THR A 128 -7.74 -16.43 14.33
CA THR A 128 -6.42 -15.78 14.32
C THR A 128 -6.39 -14.48 13.51
N VAL A 129 -7.22 -14.38 12.47
CA VAL A 129 -7.20 -13.25 11.54
C VAL A 129 -8.59 -12.94 11.00
N ILE A 130 -8.84 -11.65 10.84
CA ILE A 130 -9.94 -11.10 10.04
C ILE A 130 -9.32 -10.34 8.89
N SER A 131 -9.62 -10.74 7.66
CA SER A 131 -9.16 -10.10 6.42
C SER A 131 -10.34 -9.88 5.50
N LEU A 132 -10.63 -8.62 5.18
CA LEU A 132 -11.77 -8.23 4.35
C LEU A 132 -11.24 -7.54 3.08
N SER A 133 -11.66 -8.04 1.93
CA SER A 133 -11.40 -7.43 0.63
C SER A 133 -12.64 -6.68 0.17
N SER A 134 -12.45 -5.40 -0.13
CA SER A 134 -13.54 -4.44 -0.23
C SER A 134 -13.40 -3.56 -1.47
N TYR A 135 -14.53 -2.97 -1.88
CA TYR A 135 -14.61 -1.98 -2.94
C TYR A 135 -15.06 -0.64 -2.38
N SER A 136 -14.36 0.43 -2.73
CA SER A 136 -14.80 1.81 -2.50
C SER A 136 -14.84 2.56 -3.82
N PRO A 137 -15.95 3.24 -4.17
CA PRO A 137 -16.00 4.10 -5.34
C PRO A 137 -15.10 5.34 -5.23
N GLN A 138 -14.53 5.62 -4.05
CA GLN A 138 -13.60 6.73 -3.83
C GLN A 138 -12.15 6.39 -4.23
N LEU A 139 -11.89 5.14 -4.61
CA LEU A 139 -10.57 4.66 -5.03
C LEU A 139 -10.62 4.26 -6.52
N ASP A 140 -9.77 4.86 -7.33
CA ASP A 140 -9.89 4.89 -8.79
C ASP A 140 -9.69 3.52 -9.49
N ARG A 141 -8.97 2.58 -8.86
CA ARG A 141 -8.56 1.33 -9.52
C ARG A 141 -9.14 0.10 -8.88
N LYS A 142 -10.00 -0.60 -9.63
CA LYS A 142 -10.64 -1.86 -9.25
C LYS A 142 -10.02 -3.08 -9.95
N ILE A 143 -9.95 -4.17 -9.20
CA ILE A 143 -9.71 -5.52 -9.68
C ILE A 143 -11.07 -6.20 -9.78
N GLU A 144 -11.43 -6.72 -10.94
CA GLU A 144 -12.64 -7.53 -11.11
C GLU A 144 -12.32 -8.98 -10.68
N THR A 145 -13.07 -9.52 -9.73
CA THR A 145 -12.97 -10.91 -9.28
C THR A 145 -14.28 -11.65 -9.54
N THR A 146 -14.32 -12.96 -9.30
CA THR A 146 -15.55 -13.76 -9.41
C THR A 146 -16.61 -13.36 -8.38
N LYS A 147 -16.23 -12.63 -7.32
CA LYS A 147 -17.12 -12.20 -6.23
C LYS A 147 -17.44 -10.71 -6.25
N GLY A 148 -16.86 -9.94 -7.17
CA GLY A 148 -17.12 -8.51 -7.32
C GLY A 148 -15.87 -7.69 -7.58
N LYS A 149 -15.96 -6.39 -7.36
CA LYS A 149 -14.83 -5.44 -7.53
C LYS A 149 -14.02 -5.37 -6.25
N ILE A 150 -12.71 -5.17 -6.33
CA ILE A 150 -11.88 -4.99 -5.13
C ILE A 150 -10.87 -3.89 -5.41
N ASN A 151 -10.69 -2.97 -4.48
CA ASN A 151 -9.65 -1.94 -4.59
C ASN A 151 -8.97 -1.56 -3.27
N PHE A 152 -9.38 -2.15 -2.15
CA PHE A 152 -8.63 -2.09 -0.91
C PHE A 152 -8.88 -3.33 -0.04
N GLN A 153 -7.98 -3.54 0.92
CA GLN A 153 -8.06 -4.63 1.88
C GLN A 153 -7.81 -4.09 3.29
N THR A 154 -8.58 -4.59 4.25
CA THR A 154 -8.41 -4.32 5.67
C THR A 154 -8.14 -5.63 6.40
N MET A 155 -7.16 -5.63 7.32
CA MET A 155 -6.78 -6.83 8.06
C MET A 155 -6.51 -6.52 9.53
N ALA A 156 -6.89 -7.44 10.41
CA ALA A 156 -6.51 -7.43 11.81
C ALA A 156 -6.31 -8.84 12.37
N TYR A 157 -5.42 -8.98 13.35
CA TYR A 157 -5.17 -10.21 14.08
C TYR A 157 -6.04 -10.28 15.34
N VAL A 158 -6.57 -11.47 15.62
CA VAL A 158 -7.42 -11.78 16.79
C VAL A 158 -6.58 -12.15 18.01
#